data_AF-A0A6J4TRM6-F1
#
_entry.id   AF-A0A6J4TRM6-F1
#
_cell.length_a   1.000
_cell.length_b   1.000
_cell.length_c   1.000
_cell.angle_alpha   90.00
_cell.angle_beta   90.00
_cell.angle_gamma   90.00
#
_symmetry.space_group_name_H-M   'P 1'
#
loop_
_entity.id
_entity.type
_entity.pdbx_description
1 polymer ?
#
loop_
_entity_poly.entity_id
_entity_poly.type
_entity_poly.pdbx_seq_one_letter_code
_entity_poly.pdbx_strand_id
1 'polypeptide(L)'
;FVDVGGPGRHQDLLLTSVWPGWPLLRHVLRATRRPAEALHSSILPLRVDGEARLVTARIEAAGEVAAGLAGLHAAVATGGVRITVAAAPLARADDRPLLELALGRRLSPAEGEALRFDPANAGAGLPPIGLLGLRDAAYAGSSRGRAEAAER
;
A
#
# COMPACT_ATOMS: atom_id res chain seq x y z
N PHE A 1 -3.99 14.07 -12.33
CA PHE A 1 -3.08 12.98 -11.92
C PHE A 1 -2.11 12.76 -13.06
N VAL A 2 -0.81 12.98 -12.84
CA VAL A 2 0.19 12.66 -13.86
C VAL A 2 0.41 11.17 -13.80
N ASP A 3 0.01 10.48 -14.86
CA ASP A 3 0.22 9.06 -15.03
C ASP A 3 1.62 8.83 -15.59
N VAL A 4 2.58 8.62 -14.69
CA VAL A 4 4.00 8.49 -15.02
C VAL A 4 4.27 7.24 -15.89
N GLY A 5 3.34 6.28 -15.94
CA GLY A 5 3.45 5.08 -16.77
C GLY A 5 2.73 5.15 -18.12
N GLY A 6 1.86 6.14 -18.33
CA GLY A 6 0.91 6.21 -19.44
C GLY A 6 -0.36 5.37 -19.20
N PRO A 7 -1.46 5.65 -19.94
CA PRO A 7 -2.80 5.15 -19.61
C PRO A 7 -2.83 3.63 -19.39
N GLY A 8 -3.25 3.19 -18.21
CA GLY A 8 -3.38 1.77 -17.86
C GLY A 8 -2.06 1.07 -17.50
N ARG A 9 -0.94 1.80 -17.37
CA ARG A 9 0.36 1.27 -16.95
C ARG A 9 0.74 1.81 -15.57
N HIS A 10 -0.19 1.73 -14.64
CA HIS A 10 0.04 2.14 -13.26
C HIS A 10 0.78 1.05 -12.49
N GLN A 11 1.59 1.43 -11.50
CA GLN A 11 2.10 0.51 -10.49
C GLN A 11 1.13 0.55 -9.31
N ASP A 12 0.37 -0.52 -9.13
CA ASP A 12 -0.41 -0.70 -7.92
C ASP A 12 0.50 -1.27 -6.83
N LEU A 13 0.49 -0.61 -5.67
CA LEU A 13 1.26 -1.02 -4.51
C LEU A 13 0.31 -1.33 -3.36
N LEU A 14 0.23 -2.61 -3.01
CA LEU A 14 -0.55 -3.06 -1.87
C LEU A 14 0.36 -3.16 -0.64
N LEU A 15 0.05 -2.33 0.36
CA LEU A 15 0.73 -2.32 1.64
C LEU A 15 -0.22 -2.79 2.74
N THR A 16 0.34 -3.45 3.75
CA THR A 16 -0.43 -3.95 4.89
C THR A 16 0.24 -3.58 6.20
N SER A 17 -0.56 -3.44 7.24
CA SER A 17 -0.09 -3.15 8.60
C SER A 17 0.78 -4.28 9.13
N VAL A 18 1.97 -3.93 9.58
CA VAL A 18 2.96 -4.85 10.15
C VAL A 18 3.43 -4.37 11.50
N TRP A 19 4.12 -5.24 12.23
CA TRP A 19 4.73 -4.88 13.50
C TRP A 19 5.88 -3.88 13.29
N PRO A 20 5.84 -2.71 13.96
CA PRO A 20 6.96 -1.77 13.92
C PRO A 20 8.09 -2.25 14.85
N GLY A 21 9.24 -1.58 14.77
CA GLY A 21 10.40 -1.89 15.59
C GLY A 21 11.43 -2.71 14.84
N TRP A 22 11.56 -4.00 15.15
CA TRP A 22 12.63 -4.85 14.60
C TRP A 22 12.43 -5.11 13.11
N PRO A 23 13.49 -5.02 12.27
CA PRO A 23 13.37 -5.16 10.82
C PRO A 23 12.66 -6.44 10.35
N LEU A 24 12.94 -7.58 11.00
CA LEU A 24 12.32 -8.86 10.66
C LEU A 24 10.80 -8.89 10.92
N LEU A 25 10.30 -8.05 11.84
CA LEU A 25 8.87 -7.98 12.15
C LEU A 25 8.05 -7.30 11.06
N ARG A 26 8.70 -6.67 10.07
CA ARG A 26 8.05 -6.05 8.90
C ARG A 26 7.48 -7.07 7.90
N HIS A 27 7.69 -8.36 8.17
CA HIS A 27 7.06 -9.48 7.47
C HIS A 27 5.88 -10.08 8.25
N VAL A 28 5.63 -9.62 9.49
CA VAL A 28 4.59 -10.14 10.37
C VAL A 28 3.40 -9.19 10.36
N LEU A 29 2.25 -9.71 9.91
CA LEU A 29 0.99 -8.97 9.90
C LEU A 29 0.60 -8.53 11.31
N ARG A 30 0.20 -7.27 11.44
CA ARG A 30 -0.32 -6.70 12.69
C ARG A 30 -1.75 -6.23 12.48
N ALA A 31 -2.69 -6.89 13.14
CA ALA A 31 -4.03 -6.34 13.29
C ALA A 31 -3.95 -5.03 14.08
N THR A 32 -4.52 -3.96 13.53
CA THR A 32 -4.51 -2.64 14.17
C THR A 32 -5.89 -2.00 14.07
N ARG A 33 -6.31 -1.33 15.14
CA ARG A 33 -7.47 -0.43 15.14
C ARG A 33 -7.07 1.02 14.87
N ARG A 34 -5.78 1.30 14.75
CA ARG A 34 -5.20 2.63 14.55
C ARG A 34 -4.32 2.61 13.30
N PRO A 35 -4.92 2.69 12.11
CA PRO A 35 -4.17 2.61 10.86
C PRO A 35 -3.18 3.77 10.70
N ALA A 36 -3.54 4.97 11.17
CA ALA A 36 -2.67 6.15 11.14
C ALA A 36 -1.35 5.98 11.92
N GLU A 37 -1.31 5.09 12.92
CA GLU A 37 -0.13 4.84 13.77
C GLU A 37 0.67 3.60 13.32
N ALA A 38 0.18 2.87 12.31
CA ALA A 38 0.80 1.62 11.89
C ALA A 38 1.93 1.85 10.89
N LEU A 39 2.93 0.97 10.92
CA LEU A 39 3.84 0.81 9.79
C LEU A 39 3.14 -0.06 8.75
N HIS A 40 3.06 0.43 7.51
CA HIS A 40 2.59 -0.36 6.39
C HIS A 40 3.78 -0.85 5.57
N SER A 41 3.71 -2.09 5.09
CA SER A 41 4.80 -2.76 4.37
C SER A 41 4.24 -3.57 3.20
N SER A 42 5.02 -3.69 2.14
CA SER A 42 4.75 -4.63 1.05
C SER A 42 4.80 -6.08 1.52
N ILE A 43 5.39 -6.35 2.70
CA ILE A 43 5.75 -7.65 3.30
C ILE A 43 6.73 -8.44 2.46
N LEU A 44 6.58 -8.39 1.15
CA LEU A 44 7.36 -9.11 0.18
C LEU A 44 8.40 -8.18 -0.44
N PRO A 45 9.62 -8.68 -0.69
CA PRO A 45 10.65 -7.91 -1.35
C PRO A 45 10.25 -7.52 -2.77
N LEU A 46 10.46 -6.26 -3.11
CA LEU A 46 10.40 -5.71 -4.45
C LEU A 46 11.82 -5.36 -4.90
N ARG A 47 12.06 -5.31 -6.20
CA ARG A 47 13.31 -4.79 -6.74
C ARG A 47 13.23 -3.26 -6.80
N VAL A 48 14.00 -2.58 -5.95
CA VAL A 48 14.12 -1.12 -5.90
C VAL A 48 15.58 -0.77 -6.18
N ASP A 49 15.87 0.05 -7.18
CA ASP A 49 17.22 0.39 -7.63
C ASP A 49 18.13 -0.84 -7.85
N GLY A 50 17.55 -1.93 -8.35
CA GLY A 50 18.25 -3.20 -8.60
C GLY A 50 18.39 -4.12 -7.39
N GLU A 51 18.03 -3.67 -6.18
CA GLU A 51 18.20 -4.43 -4.94
C GLU A 51 16.87 -4.95 -4.36
N ALA A 52 16.95 -6.02 -3.58
CA ALA A 52 15.81 -6.54 -2.83
C ALA A 52 15.50 -5.66 -1.61
N ARG A 53 14.38 -4.93 -1.67
CA ARG A 53 13.94 -4.00 -0.64
C ARG A 53 12.45 -4.20 -0.36
N LEU A 54 12.03 -3.93 0.87
CA LEU A 54 10.62 -3.72 1.19
C LEU A 54 10.24 -2.28 0.84
N VAL A 55 9.01 -2.07 0.38
CA VAL A 55 8.45 -0.71 0.34
C VAL A 55 7.57 -0.54 1.56
N THR A 56 7.85 0.51 2.34
CA THR A 56 7.10 0.84 3.54
C THR A 56 6.40 2.18 3.39
N ALA A 57 5.31 2.35 4.12
CA ALA A 57 4.62 3.62 4.24
C ALA A 57 4.28 3.92 5.70
N ARG A 58 4.41 5.20 6.07
CA ARG A 58 3.95 5.75 7.35
C ARG A 58 2.98 6.89 7.08
N ILE A 59 1.88 6.91 7.82
CA ILE A 59 0.89 7.99 7.76
C ILE A 59 1.30 9.02 8.80
N GLU A 60 1.46 10.27 8.36
CA GLU A 60 1.79 11.40 9.21
C GLU A 60 0.61 12.36 9.19
N ALA A 61 0.03 12.62 10.35
CA ALA A 61 -1.09 13.52 10.50
C ALA A 61 -0.71 14.73 11.36
N ALA A 62 -1.23 15.90 11.00
CA ALA A 62 -1.14 17.10 11.81
C ALA A 62 -2.03 16.94 13.05
N GLY A 63 -1.44 16.49 14.16
CA GLY A 63 -2.11 16.30 15.45
C GLY A 63 -2.56 14.87 15.72
N GLU A 64 -3.33 14.70 16.79
CA GLU A 64 -3.82 13.38 17.21
C GLU A 64 -4.96 12.89 16.30
N VAL A 65 -4.85 11.66 15.81
CA VAL A 65 -5.89 11.01 15.01
C VAL A 65 -6.68 10.06 15.88
N ALA A 66 -7.99 10.28 15.99
CA ALA A 66 -8.86 9.37 16.70
C ALA A 66 -8.75 7.93 16.14
N ALA A 67 -8.92 6.93 17.01
CA ALA A 67 -8.81 5.54 16.60
C ALA A 67 -9.85 5.16 15.53
N GLY A 68 -9.48 4.20 14.68
CA GLY A 68 -10.33 3.67 13.62
C GLY A 68 -10.24 4.44 12.30
N LEU A 69 -10.91 3.90 11.28
CA LEU A 69 -10.95 4.51 9.95
C LEU A 69 -11.71 5.84 9.93
N ALA A 70 -12.72 6.01 10.79
CA ALA A 70 -13.47 7.27 10.88
C ALA A 70 -12.57 8.44 11.32
N GLY A 71 -11.68 8.22 12.30
CA GLY A 71 -10.73 9.24 12.74
C GLY A 71 -9.73 9.60 11.64
N LEU A 72 -9.21 8.60 10.93
CA LEU A 72 -8.35 8.83 9.76
C LEU A 72 -9.09 9.62 8.67
N HIS A 73 -10.35 9.26 8.36
CA HIS A 73 -11.15 10.01 7.39
C HIS A 73 -11.34 11.48 7.77
N ALA A 74 -11.56 11.77 9.06
CA ALA A 74 -11.68 13.14 9.54
C ALA A 74 -10.36 13.91 9.37
N ALA A 75 -9.22 13.30 9.71
CA ALA A 75 -7.90 13.92 9.55
C ALA A 75 -7.55 14.18 8.07
N VAL A 76 -7.93 13.28 7.16
CA VAL A 76 -7.77 13.49 5.72
C VAL A 76 -8.64 14.67 5.24
N ALA A 77 -9.87 14.79 5.73
CA ALA A 77 -10.79 15.84 5.32
C ALA A 77 -10.32 17.26 5.69
N THR A 78 -9.49 17.40 6.72
CA THR A 78 -8.89 18.68 7.12
C THR A 78 -7.59 18.99 6.38
N GLY A 79 -7.13 18.12 5.47
CA GLY A 79 -5.92 18.31 4.67
C GLY A 79 -4.61 18.09 5.44
N GLY A 80 -4.68 17.54 6.65
CA GLY A 80 -3.54 17.41 7.56
C GLY A 80 -2.75 16.11 7.41
N VAL A 81 -2.97 15.30 6.36
CA VAL A 81 -2.39 13.95 6.25
C VAL A 81 -1.40 13.86 5.09
N ARG A 82 -0.20 13.37 5.40
CA ARG A 82 0.86 12.99 4.47
C ARG A 82 1.18 11.51 4.62
N ILE A 83 1.69 10.91 3.56
CA ILE A 83 2.18 9.53 3.60
C ILE A 83 3.62 9.51 3.12
N THR A 84 4.54 9.19 4.02
CA THR A 84 5.96 9.00 3.68
C THR A 84 6.17 7.57 3.22
N VAL A 85 6.66 7.40 1.99
CA VAL A 85 7.01 6.11 1.39
C VAL A 85 8.52 5.94 1.40
N ALA A 86 9.02 4.79 1.85
CA ALA A 86 10.44 4.50 1.95
C ALA A 86 10.80 3.11 1.41
N ALA A 87 12.06 2.95 1.01
CA ALA A 87 12.68 1.66 0.72
C ALA A 87 13.42 1.17 1.96
N ALA A 88 13.04 -0.01 2.43
CA ALA A 88 13.59 -0.64 3.61
C ALA A 88 14.46 -1.86 3.22
N PRO A 89 15.70 -1.99 3.71
CA PRO A 89 16.44 -3.24 3.66
C PRO A 89 15.68 -4.35 4.41
N LEU A 90 15.83 -5.60 3.97
CA LEU A 90 15.06 -6.74 4.48
C LEU A 90 15.29 -7.03 5.97
N ALA A 91 16.49 -6.76 6.48
CA ALA A 91 16.89 -7.12 7.83
C ALA A 91 17.58 -5.98 8.59
N ARG A 92 17.47 -4.73 8.13
CA ARG A 92 18.11 -3.56 8.77
C ARG A 92 17.10 -2.42 8.96
N ALA A 93 17.29 -1.64 10.02
CA ALA A 93 16.47 -0.49 10.36
C ALA A 93 17.00 0.80 9.71
N ASP A 94 17.18 0.77 8.39
CA ASP A 94 17.79 1.85 7.61
C ASP A 94 16.87 2.20 6.43
N ASP A 95 15.72 2.80 6.76
CA ASP A 95 14.69 3.17 5.77
C ASP A 95 15.17 4.39 4.99
N ARG A 96 15.28 4.26 3.67
CA ARG A 96 15.59 5.38 2.78
C ARG A 96 14.28 5.97 2.24
N PRO A 97 13.93 7.24 2.54
CA PRO A 97 12.76 7.89 1.96
C PRO A 97 12.81 7.87 0.43
N LEU A 98 11.68 7.59 -0.20
CA LEU A 98 11.51 7.60 -1.66
C LEU A 98 10.69 8.81 -2.10
N LEU A 99 9.53 9.00 -1.48
CA LEU A 99 8.59 10.06 -1.82
C LEU A 99 7.63 10.34 -0.68
N GLU A 100 6.95 11.48 -0.77
CA GLU A 100 5.83 11.85 0.06
C GLU A 100 4.57 11.91 -0.82
N LEU A 101 3.47 11.32 -0.34
CA LEU A 101 2.16 11.44 -0.97
C LEU A 101 1.30 12.41 -0.17
N ALA A 102 0.77 13.42 -0.85
CA ALA A 102 -0.35 14.21 -0.35
C ALA A 102 -1.66 13.59 -0.83
N LEU A 103 -2.62 13.47 0.07
CA LEU A 103 -3.95 12.99 -0.29
C LEU A 103 -4.76 14.11 -0.94
N GLY A 104 -5.37 13.80 -2.09
CA GLY A 104 -6.20 14.72 -2.84
C GLY A 104 -7.66 14.67 -2.43
N ARG A 105 -8.56 14.86 -3.40
CA ARG A 105 -10.00 14.75 -3.14
C ARG A 105 -10.37 13.36 -2.61
N ARG A 106 -11.42 13.33 -1.81
CA ARG A 106 -12.09 12.08 -1.46
C ARG A 106 -12.78 11.48 -2.69
N LEU A 107 -12.62 10.17 -2.86
CA LEU A 107 -13.40 9.40 -3.83
C LEU A 107 -14.81 9.16 -3.27
N SER A 108 -15.82 9.27 -4.14
CA SER A 108 -17.17 8.83 -3.80
C SER A 108 -17.22 7.32 -3.57
N PRO A 109 -18.24 6.79 -2.88
CA PRO A 109 -18.38 5.34 -2.68
C PRO A 109 -18.33 4.56 -4.00
N ALA A 110 -19.04 5.03 -5.03
CA ALA A 110 -19.04 4.38 -6.35
C ALA A 110 -17.66 4.38 -7.01
N GLU A 111 -16.91 5.49 -6.91
CA GLU A 111 -15.54 5.56 -7.44
C GLU A 111 -14.59 4.65 -6.66
N GLY A 112 -14.74 4.56 -5.34
CA GLY A 112 -13.95 3.65 -4.50
C GLY A 112 -14.23 2.18 -4.83
N GLU A 113 -15.50 1.79 -4.98
CA GLU A 113 -15.90 0.43 -5.37
C GLU A 113 -15.50 0.08 -6.80
N ALA A 114 -15.35 1.07 -7.68
CA ALA A 114 -14.86 0.87 -9.04
C ALA A 114 -13.34 0.64 -9.10
N LEU A 115 -12.58 0.99 -8.05
CA LEU A 115 -11.14 0.76 -8.02
C LEU A 115 -10.83 -0.74 -8.12
N ARG A 116 -9.86 -1.06 -8.98
CA ARG A 116 -9.30 -2.40 -9.13
C ARG A 116 -7.82 -2.27 -8.84
N PHE A 117 -7.39 -2.79 -7.68
CA PHE A 117 -5.98 -2.94 -7.39
C PHE A 117 -5.53 -4.29 -7.94
N ASP A 118 -4.65 -4.25 -8.93
CA ASP A 118 -4.04 -5.44 -9.50
C ASP A 118 -2.54 -5.44 -9.19
N PRO A 119 -2.04 -6.31 -8.29
CA PRO A 119 -0.61 -6.40 -8.03
C PRO A 119 0.19 -6.83 -9.28
N ALA A 120 -0.45 -7.37 -10.32
CA ALA A 120 0.14 -7.63 -11.63
C ALA A 120 0.19 -6.38 -12.53
N ASN A 121 -0.57 -5.32 -12.22
CA ASN A 121 -0.29 -3.95 -12.66
C ASN A 121 0.92 -3.42 -11.89
N ALA A 122 2.02 -4.13 -11.97
CA ALA A 122 3.32 -3.61 -11.64
C ALA A 122 3.86 -2.97 -12.92
N GLY A 123 3.65 -1.66 -13.11
CA GLY A 123 4.45 -0.90 -14.06
C GLY A 123 5.94 -1.30 -13.89
N ALA A 124 6.72 -1.28 -14.97
CA ALA A 124 8.06 -1.90 -15.00
C ALA A 124 9.10 -1.42 -13.95
N GLY A 125 8.73 -0.56 -13.00
CA GLY A 125 9.60 0.03 -12.00
C GLY A 125 9.87 -0.82 -10.75
N LEU A 126 8.97 -1.70 -10.29
CA LEU A 126 9.11 -2.38 -8.98
C LEU A 126 8.70 -3.87 -8.99
N PRO A 127 9.36 -4.74 -9.79
CA PRO A 127 8.94 -6.13 -9.87
C PRO A 127 9.13 -6.87 -8.53
N PRO A 128 8.17 -7.72 -8.12
CA PRO A 128 8.32 -8.57 -6.95
C PRO A 128 9.46 -9.59 -7.11
N ILE A 129 10.10 -9.95 -6.00
CA ILE A 129 11.18 -10.94 -5.98
C ILE A 129 10.69 -12.24 -5.33
N GLY A 130 10.93 -13.39 -5.98
CA GLY A 130 10.64 -14.72 -5.45
C GLY A 130 9.37 -15.36 -6.02
N LEU A 131 8.73 -16.28 -5.27
CA LEU A 131 7.61 -17.16 -5.68
C LEU A 131 6.28 -16.44 -6.01
N LEU A 132 6.33 -15.14 -6.32
CA LEU A 132 5.20 -14.25 -6.47
C LEU A 132 4.43 -14.37 -7.78
N GLY A 133 4.91 -15.14 -8.76
CA GLY A 133 4.10 -15.53 -9.92
C GLY A 133 2.83 -16.31 -9.55
N LEU A 134 2.72 -16.80 -8.31
CA LEU A 134 1.50 -17.46 -7.80
C LEU A 134 0.38 -16.49 -7.39
N ARG A 135 0.67 -15.19 -7.17
CA ARG A 135 -0.38 -14.21 -6.81
C ARG A 135 -1.27 -13.85 -8.00
N ASP A 136 -0.75 -13.87 -9.21
CA ASP A 136 -1.52 -13.59 -10.43
C ASP A 136 -2.67 -14.60 -10.56
N ALA A 137 -2.39 -15.88 -10.33
CA ALA A 137 -3.39 -16.94 -10.31
C ALA A 137 -4.43 -16.76 -9.18
N ALA A 138 -3.97 -16.37 -7.99
CA ALA A 138 -4.86 -16.14 -6.84
C ALA A 138 -5.77 -14.91 -7.03
N TYR A 139 -5.26 -13.82 -7.62
CA TYR A 139 -6.04 -12.60 -7.90
C TYR A 139 -7.03 -12.80 -9.06
N ALA A 140 -6.65 -13.55 -10.10
CA ALA A 140 -7.58 -13.94 -11.16
C ALA A 140 -8.75 -14.77 -10.60
N GLY A 141 -8.48 -15.73 -9.71
CA GLY A 141 -9.51 -16.50 -9.02
C GLY A 141 -10.41 -15.63 -8.13
N SER A 142 -9.83 -14.73 -7.35
CA SER A 142 -10.58 -13.82 -6.46
C SER A 142 -11.49 -12.85 -7.22
N SER A 143 -11.03 -12.35 -8.38
CA SER A 143 -11.81 -11.43 -9.22
C SER A 143 -13.00 -12.13 -9.89
N ARG A 144 -12.83 -13.39 -10.34
CA ARG A 144 -13.93 -14.21 -10.86
C ARG A 144 -14.99 -14.48 -9.80
N GLY A 145 -14.59 -14.86 -8.58
CA GLY A 145 -15.54 -15.11 -7.49
C GLY A 145 -16.36 -13.88 -7.08
N ARG A 146 -15.81 -12.67 -7.17
CA ARG A 146 -16.57 -11.43 -6.92
C ARG A 146 -17.57 -11.10 -8.03
N ALA A 147 -17.22 -11.37 -9.29
CA ALA A 147 -18.13 -11.18 -10.41
C ALA A 147 -19.34 -12.13 -10.31
N GLU A 148 -19.09 -13.40 -10.02
CA GLU A 148 -20.14 -14.41 -9.83
C GLU A 148 -21.03 -14.16 -8.61
N ALA A 149 -20.50 -13.52 -7.56
CA ALA A 149 -21.27 -13.11 -6.39
C ALA A 149 -22.10 -11.84 -6.62
N ALA A 150 -21.73 -10.99 -7.58
CA ALA A 150 -22.48 -9.80 -7.94
C ALA A 150 -23.65 -10.07 -8.92
N GLU A 151 -23.65 -11.24 -9.57
CA GLU A 151 -24.71 -11.70 -10.47
C GLU A 151 -25.81 -12.54 -9.78
N ARG A 152 -25.69 -12.79 -8.47
CA ARG A 152 -26.70 -13.47 -7.64
C ARG A 152 -27.45 -12.49 -6.75
#